data_AF-A0A0R1L902-F1
#
_entry.id   AF-A0A0R1L902-F1
#
_cell.length_a   1.000
_cell.length_b   1.000
_cell.length_c   1.000
_cell.angle_alpha   90.00
_cell.angle_beta   90.00
_cell.angle_gamma   90.00
#
_symmetry.space_group_name_H-M   'P 1'
#
loop_
_entity.id
_entity.type
_entity.pdbx_description
1 polymer ?
#
loop_
_entity_poly.entity_id
_entity_poly.type
_entity_poly.pdbx_seq_one_letter_code
_entity_poly.pdbx_strand_id
1 'polypeptide(L)'
;MSVTELQKSPTKAFEKAKWNETGVFVLKRNEMLGVILSKKDYDKIMHELEELRCKVFDAGIEHKMNNNIPEHYTDYEMLGPTNDSMILD
;
A
#
# COMPACT_ATOMS: atom_id res chain seq x y z
N MET A 1 20.27 -12.58 -5.21
CA MET A 1 21.18 -12.11 -6.29
C MET A 1 22.05 -10.99 -5.74
N SER A 2 23.25 -10.80 -6.27
CA SER A 2 24.10 -9.68 -5.86
C SER A 2 23.72 -8.37 -6.56
N VAL A 3 24.04 -7.22 -5.94
CA VAL A 3 23.90 -5.91 -6.60
C VAL A 3 24.68 -5.84 -7.91
N THR A 4 25.86 -6.46 -7.98
CA THR A 4 26.68 -6.47 -9.19
C THR A 4 26.01 -7.23 -10.33
N GLU A 5 25.37 -8.37 -10.05
CA GLU A 5 24.58 -9.10 -11.05
C GLU A 5 23.37 -8.30 -11.52
N LEU A 6 22.70 -7.61 -10.59
CA LEU A 6 21.55 -6.76 -10.89
C LEU A 6 21.94 -5.61 -11.84
N GLN A 7 23.05 -4.93 -11.57
CA GLN A 7 23.56 -3.84 -12.43
C GLN A 7 23.92 -4.33 -13.83
N LYS A 8 24.46 -5.54 -13.95
CA LYS A 8 24.82 -6.13 -15.24
C LYS A 8 23.60 -6.52 -16.08
N SER A 9 22.51 -6.95 -15.45
CA SER A 9 21.31 -7.36 -16.17
C SER A 9 20.05 -7.18 -15.31
N PRO A 10 19.47 -5.96 -15.30
CA PRO A 10 18.26 -5.68 -14.55
C PRO A 10 17.09 -6.56 -14.99
N THR A 11 16.95 -6.77 -16.30
CA THR A 11 15.85 -7.55 -16.90
C THR A 11 15.84 -9.00 -16.42
N LYS A 12 17.01 -9.63 -16.28
CA LYS A 12 17.11 -11.01 -15.75
C LYS A 12 16.61 -11.13 -14.31
N ALA A 13 16.74 -10.07 -13.50
CA ALA A 13 16.21 -10.06 -12.15
C ALA A 13 14.68 -10.13 -12.14
N PHE A 14 14.04 -9.33 -13.00
CA PHE A 14 12.59 -9.31 -13.16
C PHE A 14 12.06 -10.60 -13.79
N GLU A 15 12.75 -11.15 -14.80
CA GLU A 15 12.41 -12.46 -15.38
C GLU A 15 12.49 -13.57 -14.34
N LYS A 16 13.52 -13.56 -13.48
CA LYS A 16 13.66 -14.52 -12.39
C LYS A 16 12.57 -14.38 -11.33
N ALA A 17 12.18 -13.17 -10.98
CA ALA A 17 11.06 -12.94 -10.06
C ALA A 17 9.75 -13.45 -10.66
N LYS A 18 9.50 -13.15 -11.95
CA LYS A 18 8.33 -13.62 -12.68
C LYS A 18 8.29 -15.14 -12.82
N TRP A 19 9.42 -15.78 -13.13
CA TRP A 19 9.50 -17.24 -13.31
C TRP A 19 9.26 -18.00 -12.01
N ASN A 20 9.81 -17.52 -10.90
CA ASN A 20 9.70 -18.23 -9.62
C ASN A 20 8.40 -17.88 -8.88
N GLU A 21 7.57 -16.97 -9.40
CA GLU A 21 6.39 -16.43 -8.71
C GLU A 21 6.69 -15.92 -7.29
N THR A 22 7.92 -15.47 -7.06
CA THR A 22 8.39 -14.97 -5.77
C THR A 22 9.40 -13.85 -5.96
N GLY A 23 9.52 -13.00 -4.93
CA GLY A 23 10.52 -11.95 -4.88
C GLY A 23 11.96 -12.48 -4.90
N VAL A 24 12.85 -11.69 -5.49
CA VAL A 24 14.29 -11.97 -5.54
C VAL A 24 15.02 -11.02 -4.59
N PHE A 25 15.65 -11.58 -3.56
CA PHE A 25 16.49 -10.80 -2.64
C PHE A 25 17.72 -10.21 -3.35
N VAL A 26 17.97 -8.93 -3.13
CA VAL A 26 19.17 -8.22 -3.58
C VAL A 26 20.13 -8.08 -2.40
N LEU A 27 21.34 -8.61 -2.57
CA LEU A 27 22.36 -8.69 -1.52
C LEU A 27 23.61 -7.86 -1.88
N LYS A 28 24.25 -7.25 -0.89
CA LYS A 28 25.58 -6.63 -1.00
C LYS A 28 26.42 -7.04 0.20
N ARG A 29 27.58 -7.68 -0.04
CA ARG A 29 28.47 -8.16 1.05
C ARG A 29 27.71 -8.99 2.11
N ASN A 30 26.82 -9.89 1.67
CA ASN A 30 25.92 -10.68 2.51
C ASN A 30 24.81 -9.93 3.26
N GLU A 31 24.67 -8.62 3.12
CA GLU A 31 23.55 -7.86 3.66
C GLU A 31 22.39 -7.81 2.67
N MET A 32 21.16 -8.01 3.16
CA MET A 32 19.94 -7.83 2.36
C MET A 32 19.66 -6.34 2.19
N LEU A 33 19.66 -5.86 0.94
CA LEU A 33 19.32 -4.47 0.62
C LEU A 33 17.86 -4.27 0.20
N GLY A 34 17.21 -5.33 -0.29
CA GLY A 34 15.83 -5.25 -0.71
C GLY A 34 15.37 -6.48 -1.49
N VAL A 35 14.15 -6.39 -2.02
CA VAL A 35 13.50 -7.44 -2.80
C VAL A 35 13.02 -6.86 -4.11
N ILE A 36 13.28 -7.57 -5.21
CA ILE A 36 12.69 -7.28 -6.51
C ILE A 36 11.47 -8.15 -6.70
N LEU A 37 10.35 -7.54 -7.07
CA LEU A 37 9.09 -8.20 -7.39
C LEU A 37 8.77 -8.03 -8.87
N SER A 38 7.96 -8.93 -9.42
CA SER A 38 7.30 -8.64 -10.68
C SER A 38 6.22 -7.56 -10.46
N LYS A 39 5.86 -6.80 -11.50
CA LYS A 39 4.78 -5.81 -11.40
C LYS A 39 3.47 -6.45 -10.93
N LYS A 40 3.14 -7.63 -11.45
CA LYS A 40 1.94 -8.39 -11.08
C LYS A 40 1.90 -8.71 -9.59
N ASP A 41 3.02 -9.15 -9.03
CA ASP A 41 3.08 -9.51 -7.60
C ASP A 41 3.02 -8.26 -6.71
N TYR A 42 3.69 -7.18 -7.12
CA TYR A 42 3.57 -5.90 -6.44
C TYR A 42 2.12 -5.39 -6.42
N ASP A 43 1.45 -5.38 -7.57
CA ASP A 43 0.06 -4.92 -7.68
C ASP A 43 -0.87 -5.79 -6.82
N LYS A 44 -0.66 -7.12 -6.82
CA LYS A 44 -1.42 -8.06 -5.99
C LYS A 44 -1.27 -7.75 -4.50
N ILE A 45 -0.04 -7.56 -4.03
CA ILE A 45 0.23 -7.22 -2.62
C ILE A 45 -0.43 -5.89 -2.25
N MET A 46 -0.35 -4.88 -3.13
CA MET A 46 -0.96 -3.57 -2.87
C MET A 46 -2.48 -3.64 -2.83
N HIS A 47 -3.08 -4.47 -3.68
CA HIS A 47 -4.52 -4.71 -3.67
C HIS A 47 -4.97 -5.41 -2.37
N GLU A 48 -4.29 -6.50 -1.99
CA GLU A 48 -4.57 -7.22 -0.74
C GLU A 48 -4.36 -6.33 0.50
N LEU A 49 -3.36 -5.45 0.47
CA LEU A 49 -3.11 -4.48 1.53
C LEU A 49 -4.26 -3.48 1.66
N GLU A 50 -4.77 -2.97 0.54
CA GLU A 50 -5.89 -2.04 0.54
C GLU A 50 -7.17 -2.71 1.05
N GLU A 51 -7.47 -3.92 0.58
CA GLU A 51 -8.60 -4.70 1.09
C GLU A 51 -8.51 -4.92 2.60
N LEU A 52 -7.31 -5.22 3.12
CA LEU A 52 -7.11 -5.42 4.54
C LEU A 52 -7.30 -4.12 5.34
N ARG A 53 -6.85 -2.98 4.80
CA ARG A 53 -7.08 -1.67 5.40
C ARG A 53 -8.57 -1.34 5.48
N CYS A 54 -9.33 -1.59 4.42
CA CYS A 54 -10.79 -1.43 4.42
C CYS A 54 -11.44 -2.31 5.48
N LYS A 55 -11.09 -3.60 5.54
CA LYS A 55 -11.64 -4.53 6.55
C LYS A 55 -11.36 -4.08 7.98
N VAL A 56 -10.16 -3.57 8.26
CA VAL A 56 -9.80 -3.05 9.58
C VAL A 56 -10.59 -1.77 9.91
N PHE A 57 -10.77 -0.89 8.93
CA PHE A 57 -11.58 0.31 9.09
C PHE A 57 -13.04 -0.03 9.41
N ASP A 58 -13.66 -0.90 8.60
CA ASP A 58 -15.05 -1.34 8.78
C ASP A 58 -15.24 -2.02 10.15
N ALA A 59 -14.33 -2.92 10.54
CA ALA A 59 -14.36 -3.55 11.85
C ALA A 59 -14.26 -2.53 13.00
N GLY A 60 -13.49 -1.45 12.81
CA GLY A 60 -13.41 -0.34 13.77
C GLY A 60 -14.72 0.42 13.90
N ILE A 61 -15.42 0.67 12.79
CA ILE A 61 -16.75 1.28 12.77
C ILE A 61 -17.77 0.37 13.47
N GLU A 62 -17.81 -0.91 13.12
CA GLU A 62 -18.70 -1.89 13.74
C GLU A 62 -18.47 -1.97 15.26
N HIS A 63 -17.20 -2.00 15.70
CA HIS A 63 -16.86 -2.01 17.11
C HIS A 63 -17.39 -0.76 17.84
N LYS A 64 -17.26 0.43 17.24
CA LYS A 64 -17.74 1.69 17.83
C LYS A 64 -19.27 1.73 17.92
N MET A 65 -19.95 1.31 16.85
CA MET A 65 -21.42 1.22 16.83
C MET A 65 -21.94 0.26 17.91
N ASN A 66 -21.36 -0.94 18.00
CA ASN A 66 -21.79 -1.95 18.96
C ASN A 66 -21.52 -1.55 20.42
N ASN A 67 -20.54 -0.67 20.67
CA ASN A 67 -20.18 -0.21 22.01
C ASN A 67 -20.70 1.22 22.32
N ASN A 68 -21.55 1.80 21.47
CA ASN A 68 -22.06 3.18 21.61
C ASN A 68 -20.93 4.18 21.93
N ILE A 69 -19.82 4.10 21.19
CA ILE A 69 -18.73 5.08 21.27
C ILE A 69 -18.92 6.05 20.11
N PRO A 70 -19.69 7.16 20.27
CA PRO A 70 -19.89 8.10 19.19
C PRO A 70 -18.58 8.84 18.88
N GLU A 71 -18.12 8.71 17.64
CA GLU A 71 -17.20 9.68 17.05
C GLU A 71 -18.04 10.80 16.43
N HIS A 72 -17.89 12.00 16.96
CA HIS A 72 -18.48 13.20 16.39
C HIS A 72 -17.43 13.85 15.49
N TYR A 73 -17.76 13.99 14.21
CA TYR A 73 -17.03 14.83 13.28
C TYR A 73 -17.86 16.08 13.03
N THR A 74 -17.21 17.23 13.07
CA THR A 74 -17.78 18.48 12.58
C THR A 74 -17.87 18.46 11.06
N ASP A 75 -18.76 19.26 10.48
CA ASP A 75 -18.85 19.41 9.01
C ASP A 75 -17.51 19.84 8.41
N TYR A 76 -16.73 20.65 9.14
CA TYR A 76 -15.38 21.05 8.74
C TYR A 76 -14.39 19.87 8.70
N GLU A 77 -14.44 18.95 9.67
CA GLU A 77 -13.57 17.77 9.71
C GLU A 77 -13.94 16.74 8.63
N MET A 78 -15.23 16.65 8.27
CA MET A 78 -15.71 15.71 7.26
C MET A 78 -15.53 16.23 5.82
N LEU A 79 -15.84 17.50 5.57
CA LEU A 79 -15.90 18.10 4.23
C LEU A 79 -14.67 18.95 3.90
N GLY A 80 -13.87 19.31 4.90
CA GLY A 80 -12.82 20.33 4.77
C GLY A 80 -13.41 21.75 4.70
N PRO A 81 -12.59 22.78 4.43
CA PRO A 81 -13.08 24.14 4.30
C PRO A 81 -14.06 24.28 3.12
N THR A 82 -15.31 24.64 3.40
CA THR A 82 -16.28 25.07 2.39
C THR A 82 -16.06 26.55 2.06
N ASN A 83 -15.89 26.87 0.78
CA ASN A 83 -15.93 28.26 0.32
C ASN A 83 -17.39 28.74 0.35
N ASP A 84 -17.84 29.28 1.48
CA ASP A 84 -19.11 30.02 1.60
C ASP A 84 -19.03 31.39 0.90
N SER A 85 -18.78 31.36 -0.41
CA SER A 85 -18.91 32.50 -1.30
C SER A 85 -19.55 32.08 -2.61
N MET A 86 -20.72 31.44 -2.54
CA MET A 86 -21.75 31.68 -3.55
C MET A 86 -22.61 32.83 -3.03
N ILE A 87 -22.19 34.05 -3.37
CA ILE A 87 -23.07 35.22 -3.31
C ILE A 87 -24.24 34.90 -4.24
N LEU A 88 -25.42 34.73 -3.67
CA LEU A 88 -26.67 34.85 -4.40
C LEU A 88 -26.91 36.36 -4.58
N ASP A 89 -26.89 36.80 -5.84
CA ASP A 89 -27.33 38.14 -6.27
C ASP A 89 -28.77 38.46 -5.82
#